data_AF-A0A0B7FNY7-F1
#
_entry.id   AF-A0A0B7FNY7-F1
#
_cell.length_a   1.000
_cell.length_b   1.000
_cell.length_c   1.000
_cell.angle_alpha   90.00
_cell.angle_beta   90.00
_cell.angle_gamma   90.00
#
_symmetry.space_group_name_H-M   'P 1'
#
loop_
_entity.id
_entity.type
_entity.pdbx_description
1 polymer ?
#
loop_
_entity_poly.entity_id
_entity_poly.type
_entity_poly.pdbx_seq_one_letter_code
_entity_poly.pdbx_strand_id
1 'polypeptide(L)'
;MQLWPLLVVLASYVRAREREKFSEQLWIEPFQDGKLLAQFEFLTVLNDIPRRPDTLSTEDSSQHYTVVPLALGQILREYSVTELHLSLNAGKWNYKTWGVPLVPSVASGAELWAWMGHTHNETTEIIDARWHGLTNALAGLFCASLGSMDSRRTITPDVAFRPEGDLPIDYPHSLRYATLPSENVCTENLTPFVKLLPCKAHAGIASLLNPHRLFDADWHGMSITVRWLENTGIELRLGFGAIMDPVRLSEDSMRRGKSIGWESILF
;
A
#
# COMPACT_ATOMS: atom_id res chain seq x y z
N MET A 1 -52.10 -6.34 -47.74
CA MET A 1 -51.34 -5.08 -47.56
C MET A 1 -52.10 -4.29 -46.52
N GLN A 2 -51.64 -3.86 -45.36
CA GLN A 2 -50.37 -3.46 -44.73
C GLN A 2 -50.69 -3.40 -43.21
N LEU A 3 -49.83 -3.31 -42.19
CA LEU A 3 -48.40 -3.36 -41.92
C LEU A 3 -48.35 -3.41 -40.37
N TRP A 4 -47.65 -4.36 -39.77
CA TRP A 4 -47.44 -4.41 -38.31
C TRP A 4 -46.32 -3.43 -37.94
N PRO A 5 -46.48 -2.53 -36.95
CA PRO A 5 -45.37 -1.66 -36.57
C PRO A 5 -44.34 -2.45 -35.77
N LEU A 6 -43.12 -2.47 -36.28
CA LEU A 6 -41.95 -3.08 -35.66
C LEU A 6 -41.43 -2.10 -34.61
N LEU A 7 -41.66 -2.42 -33.34
CA LEU A 7 -41.22 -1.61 -32.20
C LEU A 7 -39.74 -1.93 -31.95
N VAL A 8 -38.85 -1.09 -32.49
CA VAL A 8 -37.39 -1.20 -32.30
C VAL A 8 -37.06 -0.62 -30.92
N VAL A 9 -36.78 -1.50 -29.97
CA VAL A 9 -36.20 -1.12 -28.67
C VAL A 9 -34.71 -0.85 -28.89
N LEU A 10 -34.34 0.43 -28.99
CA LEU A 10 -32.95 0.88 -28.91
C LEU A 10 -32.49 0.75 -27.45
N ALA A 11 -31.94 -0.41 -27.10
CA ALA A 11 -31.21 -0.57 -25.84
C ALA A 11 -29.92 0.24 -25.92
N SER A 12 -29.87 1.37 -25.20
CA SER A 12 -28.66 2.17 -25.01
C SER A 12 -27.64 1.30 -24.28
N TYR A 13 -26.60 0.84 -24.98
CA TYR A 13 -25.43 0.25 -24.34
C TYR A 13 -24.70 1.36 -23.55
N VAL A 14 -25.03 1.52 -22.28
CA VAL A 14 -24.23 2.32 -21.34
C VAL A 14 -22.93 1.55 -21.12
N ARG A 15 -21.89 1.89 -21.89
CA ARG A 15 -20.55 1.40 -21.64
C ARG A 15 -20.01 2.17 -20.45
N ALA A 16 -20.11 1.60 -19.25
CA ALA A 16 -19.41 2.13 -18.09
C ALA A 16 -17.91 2.21 -18.43
N ARG A 17 -17.35 3.42 -18.43
CA ARG A 17 -15.91 3.59 -18.60
C ARG A 17 -15.28 3.06 -17.31
N GLU A 18 -14.49 2.00 -17.41
CA GLU A 18 -13.70 1.51 -16.28
C GLU A 18 -12.71 2.62 -15.88
N ARG A 19 -13.09 3.41 -14.88
CA ARG A 19 -12.24 4.43 -14.26
C ARG A 19 -11.18 3.82 -13.36
N GLU A 20 -11.46 2.61 -12.87
CA GLU A 20 -10.61 1.90 -11.93
C GLU A 20 -10.37 0.48 -12.43
N LYS A 21 -9.13 0.01 -12.29
CA LYS A 21 -8.73 -1.36 -12.62
C LYS A 21 -7.98 -1.96 -11.45
N PHE A 22 -8.20 -3.25 -11.19
CA PHE A 22 -7.54 -3.99 -10.12
C PHE A 22 -6.85 -5.23 -10.71
N SER A 23 -5.65 -5.52 -10.21
CA SER A 23 -4.93 -6.75 -10.50
C SER A 23 -4.13 -7.19 -9.27
N GLU A 24 -3.94 -8.49 -9.13
CA GLU A 24 -3.19 -9.08 -8.03
C GLU A 24 -2.16 -10.09 -8.55
N GLN A 25 -1.00 -10.14 -7.90
CA GLN A 25 0.12 -11.01 -8.27
C GLN A 25 0.78 -11.58 -7.03
N LEU A 26 1.15 -12.86 -7.10
CA LEU A 26 1.87 -13.55 -6.04
C LEU A 26 3.15 -14.14 -6.62
N TRP A 27 4.29 -13.67 -6.12
CA TRP A 27 5.61 -14.22 -6.44
C TRP A 27 6.04 -15.16 -5.33
N ILE A 28 6.50 -16.34 -5.72
CA ILE A 28 7.00 -17.37 -4.80
C ILE A 28 8.39 -17.76 -5.28
N GLU A 29 9.39 -17.57 -4.43
CA GLU A 29 10.78 -17.87 -4.77
C GLU A 29 11.46 -18.69 -3.65
N PRO A 30 11.91 -19.92 -3.95
CA PRO A 30 12.69 -20.73 -3.01
C PRO A 30 14.16 -20.31 -3.00
N PHE A 31 14.75 -20.24 -1.81
CA PHE A 31 16.17 -19.98 -1.60
C PHE A 31 16.96 -21.25 -1.30
N GLN A 32 18.28 -21.15 -1.43
CA GLN A 32 19.21 -22.28 -1.20
C GLN A 32 19.24 -22.74 0.26
N ASP A 33 18.87 -21.89 1.21
CA ASP A 33 18.78 -22.22 2.63
C ASP A 33 17.46 -22.93 3.00
N GLY A 34 16.63 -23.27 2.00
CA GLY A 34 15.35 -23.96 2.19
C GLY A 34 14.19 -23.04 2.55
N LYS A 35 14.44 -21.72 2.68
CA LYS A 35 13.39 -20.73 2.92
C LYS A 35 12.69 -20.32 1.64
N LEU A 36 11.56 -19.65 1.79
CA LEU A 36 10.69 -19.26 0.70
C LEU A 36 10.28 -17.79 0.84
N LEU A 37 10.55 -16.97 -0.19
CA LEU A 37 9.89 -15.68 -0.34
C LEU A 37 8.47 -15.90 -0.85
N ALA A 38 7.50 -15.29 -0.17
CA ALA A 38 6.18 -15.01 -0.72
C ALA A 38 5.98 -13.50 -0.77
N GLN A 39 5.81 -12.95 -1.97
CA GLN A 39 5.58 -11.53 -2.21
C GLN A 39 4.21 -11.36 -2.88
N PHE A 40 3.29 -10.77 -2.14
CA PHE A 40 1.95 -10.38 -2.58
C PHE A 40 2.01 -8.95 -3.10
N GLU A 41 1.41 -8.70 -4.26
CA GLU A 41 1.24 -7.37 -4.83
C GLU A 41 -0.19 -7.19 -5.33
N PHE A 42 -0.80 -6.07 -4.94
CA PHE A 42 -2.12 -5.66 -5.37
C PHE A 42 -2.01 -4.28 -6.01
N LEU A 43 -2.32 -4.20 -7.30
CA LEU A 43 -2.23 -2.99 -8.09
C LEU A 43 -3.64 -2.49 -8.44
N THR A 44 -3.94 -1.28 -8.01
CA THR A 44 -5.12 -0.52 -8.41
C THR A 44 -4.69 0.66 -9.27
N VAL A 45 -5.30 0.82 -10.43
CA VAL A 45 -5.09 1.97 -11.31
C VAL A 45 -6.36 2.79 -11.36
N LEU A 46 -6.28 4.08 -11.05
CA LEU A 46 -7.36 5.05 -11.11
C LEU A 46 -7.05 6.09 -12.18
N ASN A 47 -7.93 6.21 -13.17
CA ASN A 47 -7.85 7.25 -14.20
C ASN A 47 -8.35 8.60 -13.65
N ASP A 48 -7.48 9.23 -12.85
CA ASP A 48 -7.66 10.55 -12.25
C ASP A 48 -6.30 11.25 -12.12
N ILE A 49 -6.31 12.52 -11.71
CA ILE A 49 -5.13 13.35 -11.49
C ILE A 49 -4.98 13.69 -10.00
N PRO A 50 -3.74 13.91 -9.52
CA PRO A 50 -3.48 14.42 -8.17
C PRO A 50 -4.21 15.74 -7.94
N ARG A 51 -4.61 15.99 -6.69
CA ARG A 51 -5.21 17.29 -6.33
C ARG A 51 -4.14 18.37 -6.48
N ARG A 52 -4.48 19.43 -7.23
CA ARG A 52 -3.59 20.56 -7.38
C ARG A 52 -3.46 21.35 -6.07
N PRO A 53 -2.27 21.87 -5.74
CA PRO A 53 -2.05 22.58 -4.48
C PRO A 53 -2.80 23.91 -4.37
N ASP A 54 -3.11 24.56 -5.51
CA ASP A 54 -3.85 25.82 -5.55
C ASP A 54 -5.33 25.70 -5.18
N THR A 55 -5.88 24.49 -5.16
CA THR A 55 -7.29 24.21 -4.82
C THR A 55 -7.49 23.65 -3.42
N LEU A 56 -6.45 23.65 -2.57
CA LEU A 56 -6.53 23.16 -1.20
C LEU A 56 -7.45 23.98 -0.29
N SER A 57 -7.59 25.28 -0.55
CA SER A 57 -8.47 26.18 0.24
C SER A 57 -9.95 26.09 -0.14
N THR A 58 -10.29 25.37 -1.21
CA THR A 58 -11.65 25.19 -1.71
C THR A 58 -12.11 23.75 -1.49
N GLU A 59 -13.42 23.51 -1.43
CA GLU A 59 -13.95 22.15 -1.38
C GLU A 59 -13.51 21.34 -2.61
N ASP A 60 -13.10 20.10 -2.38
CA ASP A 60 -12.73 19.19 -3.44
C ASP A 60 -13.98 18.63 -4.15
N SER A 61 -13.79 18.14 -5.37
CA SER A 61 -14.77 17.31 -6.07
C SER A 61 -15.19 16.09 -5.25
N SER A 62 -16.37 15.50 -5.51
CA SER A 62 -16.78 14.28 -4.81
C SER A 62 -15.98 13.06 -5.27
N GLN A 63 -15.33 12.35 -4.34
CA GLN A 63 -14.64 11.10 -4.62
C GLN A 63 -15.60 9.90 -4.55
N HIS A 64 -15.94 9.34 -5.71
CA HIS A 64 -16.72 8.10 -5.81
C HIS A 64 -15.85 6.98 -6.35
N TYR A 65 -15.18 6.27 -5.42
CA TYR A 65 -14.33 5.13 -5.77
C TYR A 65 -15.06 3.80 -5.66
N THR A 66 -14.69 2.85 -6.52
CA THR A 66 -15.24 1.48 -6.50
C THR A 66 -14.26 0.49 -5.87
N VAL A 67 -12.98 0.62 -6.21
CA VAL A 67 -11.86 -0.26 -5.89
C VAL A 67 -10.84 0.49 -5.03
N VAL A 68 -10.55 1.75 -5.36
CA VAL A 68 -9.61 2.58 -4.59
C VAL A 68 -10.15 2.80 -3.18
N PRO A 69 -9.35 2.57 -2.13
CA PRO A 69 -9.77 2.82 -0.76
C PRO A 69 -9.97 4.31 -0.51
N LEU A 70 -11.22 4.70 -0.18
CA LEU A 70 -11.62 6.09 0.04
C LEU A 70 -10.75 6.83 1.05
N ALA A 71 -10.43 6.20 2.18
CA ALA A 71 -9.61 6.82 3.22
C ALA A 71 -8.23 7.24 2.69
N LEU A 72 -7.56 6.38 1.93
CA LEU A 72 -6.25 6.70 1.37
C LEU A 72 -6.36 7.77 0.28
N GLY A 73 -7.36 7.67 -0.61
CA GLY A 73 -7.62 8.67 -1.63
C GLY A 73 -7.89 10.06 -1.05
N GLN A 74 -8.64 10.15 0.05
CA GLN A 74 -8.89 11.41 0.75
C GLN A 74 -7.62 11.99 1.38
N ILE A 75 -6.79 11.17 2.02
CA ILE A 75 -5.51 11.61 2.60
C ILE A 75 -4.60 12.20 1.52
N LEU A 76 -4.43 11.50 0.39
CA LEU A 76 -3.58 11.96 -0.70
C LEU A 76 -4.03 13.31 -1.26
N ARG A 77 -5.35 13.47 -1.44
CA ARG A 77 -5.93 14.72 -1.96
C ARG A 77 -5.83 15.85 -0.94
N GLU A 78 -6.16 15.60 0.32
CA GLU A 78 -6.10 16.60 1.41
C GLU A 78 -4.71 17.23 1.54
N TYR A 79 -3.65 16.43 1.40
CA TYR A 79 -2.28 16.91 1.55
C TYR A 79 -1.57 17.17 0.21
N SER A 80 -2.29 17.14 -0.93
CA SER A 80 -1.73 17.30 -2.30
C SER A 80 -0.50 16.44 -2.56
N VAL A 81 -0.58 15.17 -2.15
CA VAL A 81 0.47 14.19 -2.34
C VAL A 81 0.35 13.59 -3.74
N THR A 82 1.40 13.75 -4.53
CA THR A 82 1.47 13.23 -5.91
C THR A 82 2.11 11.85 -5.94
N GLU A 83 3.08 11.61 -5.07
CA GLU A 83 3.75 10.33 -4.91
C GLU A 83 3.99 10.06 -3.43
N LEU A 84 3.77 8.82 -3.00
CA LEU A 84 3.89 8.38 -1.60
C LEU A 84 4.44 6.96 -1.56
N HIS A 85 5.42 6.73 -0.71
CA HIS A 85 5.95 5.39 -0.45
C HIS A 85 6.07 5.20 1.05
N LEU A 86 5.37 4.19 1.56
CA LEU A 86 5.40 3.76 2.94
C LEU A 86 5.81 2.31 2.97
N SER A 87 6.85 1.97 3.73
CA SER A 87 7.21 0.59 4.05
C SER A 87 7.30 0.40 5.56
N LEU A 88 6.76 -0.70 6.06
CA LEU A 88 6.85 -1.13 7.45
C LEU A 88 7.35 -2.57 7.45
N ASN A 89 8.55 -2.80 7.97
CA ASN A 89 9.19 -4.12 7.96
C ASN A 89 9.70 -4.54 9.33
N ALA A 90 9.80 -5.84 9.52
CA ALA A 90 10.40 -6.46 10.68
C ALA A 90 11.29 -7.63 10.26
N GLY A 91 12.35 -7.86 11.03
CA GLY A 91 13.36 -8.86 10.73
C GLY A 91 14.50 -8.30 9.88
N LYS A 92 15.42 -9.17 9.46
CA LYS A 92 16.65 -8.76 8.77
C LYS A 92 16.74 -9.43 7.40
N TRP A 93 16.76 -8.62 6.35
CA TRP A 93 17.05 -9.11 5.01
C TRP A 93 18.49 -9.65 4.92
N ASN A 94 18.65 -10.92 4.54
CA ASN A 94 19.95 -11.53 4.34
C ASN A 94 20.37 -11.45 2.86
N TYR A 95 21.04 -10.36 2.51
CA TYR A 95 21.54 -10.13 1.14
C TYR A 95 22.50 -11.22 0.63
N LYS A 96 23.18 -11.96 1.53
CA LYS A 96 24.11 -13.02 1.12
C LYS A 96 23.38 -14.27 0.63
N THR A 97 22.26 -14.64 1.26
CA THR A 97 21.51 -15.86 0.94
C THR A 97 20.30 -15.62 0.07
N TRP A 98 19.61 -14.49 0.25
CA TRP A 98 18.38 -14.13 -0.45
C TRP A 98 18.61 -13.16 -1.61
N GLY A 99 19.84 -12.65 -1.76
CA GLY A 99 20.20 -11.77 -2.86
C GLY A 99 19.57 -10.38 -2.77
N VAL A 100 19.41 -9.75 -3.94
CA VAL A 100 18.79 -8.43 -4.08
C VAL A 100 17.28 -8.60 -3.94
N PRO A 101 16.61 -7.82 -3.09
CA PRO A 101 15.17 -7.95 -2.87
C PRO A 101 14.38 -7.56 -4.13
N LEU A 102 13.24 -8.23 -4.35
CA LEU A 102 12.31 -7.92 -5.45
C LEU A 102 11.64 -6.55 -5.28
N VAL A 103 11.40 -6.15 -4.03
CA VAL A 103 10.83 -4.86 -3.66
C VAL A 103 11.89 -3.99 -2.99
N PRO A 104 11.86 -2.65 -3.19
CA PRO A 104 12.76 -1.76 -2.48
C PRO A 104 12.44 -1.72 -0.97
N SER A 105 13.31 -1.07 -0.20
CA SER A 105 13.02 -0.71 1.20
C SER A 105 12.73 -1.88 2.13
N VAL A 106 13.62 -2.88 2.17
CA VAL A 106 13.51 -4.07 3.05
C VAL A 106 14.12 -3.88 4.46
N ALA A 107 14.56 -2.66 4.79
CA ALA A 107 15.14 -2.36 6.10
C ALA A 107 14.07 -2.43 7.20
N SER A 108 14.45 -2.91 8.39
CA SER A 108 13.53 -2.98 9.54
C SER A 108 13.13 -1.58 9.99
N GLY A 109 11.89 -1.44 10.44
CA GLY A 109 11.29 -0.18 10.84
C GLY A 109 10.35 0.39 9.77
N ALA A 110 9.91 1.62 10.01
CA ALA A 110 9.13 2.39 9.04
C ALA A 110 10.04 3.29 8.20
N GLU A 111 9.78 3.35 6.90
CA GLU A 111 10.32 4.36 5.99
C GLU A 111 9.14 4.99 5.24
N LEU A 112 9.12 6.32 5.19
CA LEU A 112 8.08 7.08 4.52
C LEU A 112 8.71 8.20 3.71
N TRP A 113 8.34 8.31 2.46
CA TRP A 113 8.67 9.47 1.66
C TRP A 113 7.55 9.85 0.70
N ALA A 114 7.46 11.14 0.40
CA ALA A 114 6.39 11.69 -0.42
C ALA A 114 6.86 12.89 -1.24
N TRP A 115 6.36 12.98 -2.47
CA TRP A 115 6.43 14.21 -3.29
C TRP A 115 5.10 14.96 -3.15
N MET A 116 5.19 16.16 -2.57
CA MET A 116 4.02 17.00 -2.29
C MET A 116 4.00 18.20 -3.24
N GLY A 117 2.89 18.38 -3.94
CA GLY A 117 2.66 19.56 -4.76
C GLY A 117 2.51 20.80 -3.89
N HIS A 118 3.09 21.92 -4.30
CA HIS A 118 2.94 23.19 -3.61
C HIS A 118 2.81 24.34 -4.61
N THR A 119 2.30 25.48 -4.16
CA THR A 119 2.30 26.69 -5.00
C THR A 119 3.68 27.38 -4.93
N HIS A 120 4.00 28.22 -5.92
CA HIS A 120 5.28 28.95 -5.94
C HIS A 120 5.47 29.91 -4.74
N ASN A 121 4.37 30.32 -4.10
CA ASN A 121 4.39 31.25 -2.97
C ASN A 121 4.31 30.54 -1.61
N GLU A 122 4.18 29.22 -1.61
CA GLU A 122 4.04 28.44 -0.38
C GLU A 122 5.38 28.32 0.33
N THR A 123 5.38 28.61 1.64
CA THR A 123 6.61 28.54 2.44
C THR A 123 6.89 27.12 2.92
N THR A 124 8.14 26.82 3.26
CA THR A 124 8.57 25.52 3.78
C THR A 124 7.76 25.11 5.01
N GLU A 125 7.39 26.05 5.88
CA GLU A 125 6.64 25.78 7.10
C GLU A 125 5.23 25.25 6.81
N ILE A 126 4.59 25.72 5.73
CA ILE A 126 3.26 25.25 5.31
C ILE A 126 3.37 23.82 4.76
N ILE A 127 4.42 23.55 3.97
CA ILE A 127 4.69 22.20 3.45
C ILE A 127 4.97 21.24 4.62
N ASP A 128 5.75 21.67 5.61
CA ASP A 128 6.06 20.88 6.81
C ASP A 128 4.81 20.64 7.68
N ALA A 129 3.90 21.60 7.77
CA ALA A 129 2.62 21.41 8.44
C ALA A 129 1.73 20.39 7.71
N ARG A 130 1.68 20.42 6.38
CA ARG A 130 0.96 19.40 5.57
C ARG A 130 1.61 18.04 5.70
N TRP A 131 2.94 17.96 5.71
CA TRP A 131 3.68 16.73 5.97
C TRP A 131 3.33 16.16 7.35
N HIS A 132 3.27 16.99 8.38
CA HIS A 132 2.84 16.56 9.71
C HIS A 132 1.40 16.06 9.74
N GLY A 133 0.49 16.71 8.99
CA GLY A 133 -0.88 16.22 8.81
C GLY A 133 -0.93 14.85 8.12
N LEU A 134 -0.15 14.67 7.05
CA LEU A 134 -0.02 13.41 6.32
C LEU A 134 0.46 12.27 7.22
N THR A 135 1.55 12.47 7.97
CA THR A 135 2.12 11.44 8.86
C THR A 135 1.15 11.06 9.97
N ASN A 136 0.40 12.01 10.54
CA ASN A 136 -0.66 11.74 11.52
C ASN A 136 -1.85 10.98 10.92
N ALA A 137 -2.28 11.33 9.70
CA ALA A 137 -3.37 10.65 9.04
C ALA A 137 -3.00 9.19 8.70
N LEU A 138 -1.77 8.95 8.22
CA LEU A 138 -1.26 7.62 7.96
C LEU A 138 -1.05 6.81 9.25
N ALA A 139 -0.60 7.45 10.33
CA ALA A 139 -0.52 6.85 11.66
C ALA A 139 -1.89 6.31 12.11
N GLY A 140 -2.94 7.10 11.94
CA GLY A 140 -4.31 6.68 12.24
C GLY A 140 -4.82 5.58 11.32
N LEU A 141 -4.52 5.65 10.02
CA LEU A 141 -4.96 4.64 9.04
C LEU A 141 -4.31 3.27 9.31
N PHE A 142 -3.01 3.23 9.62
CA PHE A 142 -2.25 2.00 9.78
C PHE A 142 -2.05 1.56 11.23
N CYS A 143 -2.58 2.30 12.22
CA CYS A 143 -2.34 2.05 13.64
C CYS A 143 -0.83 2.00 13.96
N ALA A 144 -0.07 2.96 13.44
CA ALA A 144 1.39 3.02 13.54
C ALA A 144 1.85 4.33 14.17
N SER A 145 3.07 4.38 14.69
CA SER A 145 3.64 5.58 15.34
C SER A 145 4.18 6.63 14.35
N LEU A 146 3.69 6.65 13.11
CA LEU A 146 4.20 7.51 12.03
C LEU A 146 4.09 9.01 12.34
N GLY A 147 3.15 9.44 13.18
CA GLY A 147 3.01 10.84 13.62
C GLY A 147 4.22 11.38 14.39
N SER A 148 5.13 10.49 14.85
CA SER A 148 6.41 10.87 15.46
C SER A 148 7.50 11.22 14.43
N MET A 149 7.22 11.10 13.13
CA MET A 149 8.07 11.61 12.03
C MET A 149 7.96 13.13 11.93
N ASP A 150 8.42 13.81 12.98
CA ASP A 150 8.47 15.26 13.08
C ASP A 150 9.60 15.86 12.24
N SER A 151 9.75 17.18 12.31
CA SER A 151 10.81 17.92 11.60
C SER A 151 12.23 17.49 11.98
N ARG A 152 12.43 16.79 13.11
CA ARG A 152 13.76 16.29 13.53
C ARG A 152 14.13 14.98 12.85
N ARG A 153 13.13 14.24 12.38
CA ARG A 153 13.30 12.95 11.68
C ARG A 153 13.03 13.05 10.18
N THR A 154 12.69 14.25 9.71
CA THR A 154 12.36 14.52 8.32
C THR A 154 13.50 15.24 7.63
N ILE A 155 13.89 14.78 6.46
CA ILE A 155 14.90 15.39 5.58
C ILE A 155 14.36 15.52 4.15
N THR A 156 15.05 16.29 3.31
CA THR A 156 14.69 16.53 1.90
C THR A 156 15.86 16.16 0.97
N PRO A 157 16.05 14.86 0.66
CA PRO A 157 17.21 14.37 -0.10
C PRO A 157 16.96 14.36 -1.63
N ASP A 158 16.77 15.53 -2.24
CA ASP A 158 16.34 15.70 -3.64
C ASP A 158 17.27 15.06 -4.71
N VAL A 159 18.51 14.74 -4.35
CA VAL A 159 19.49 14.11 -5.25
C VAL A 159 19.41 12.59 -5.18
N ALA A 160 19.21 12.04 -3.98
CA ALA A 160 19.24 10.59 -3.75
C ALA A 160 17.91 9.93 -4.13
N PHE A 161 16.80 10.64 -3.96
CA PHE A 161 15.47 10.18 -4.34
C PHE A 161 15.01 10.97 -5.54
N ARG A 162 14.68 10.25 -6.61
CA ARG A 162 13.98 10.78 -7.78
C ARG A 162 12.54 10.27 -7.74
N PRO A 163 11.57 11.04 -8.25
CA PRO A 163 10.22 10.54 -8.36
C PRO A 163 10.20 9.28 -9.24
N GLU A 164 9.47 8.25 -8.79
CA GLU A 164 9.21 7.05 -9.57
C GLU A 164 8.00 7.22 -10.50
N GLY A 165 7.12 8.17 -10.19
CA GLY A 165 6.03 8.60 -11.06
C GLY A 165 6.38 9.81 -11.92
N ASP A 166 5.44 10.17 -12.78
CA ASP A 166 5.42 11.49 -13.39
C ASP A 166 4.95 12.49 -12.33
N LEU A 167 5.63 13.63 -12.21
CA LEU A 167 5.17 14.76 -11.38
C LEU A 167 4.55 15.81 -12.32
N PRO A 168 3.32 16.31 -12.06
CA PRO A 168 2.72 17.36 -12.88
C PRO A 168 3.62 18.59 -13.00
N ILE A 169 3.81 19.09 -14.21
CA ILE A 169 4.76 20.19 -14.50
C ILE A 169 4.19 21.56 -14.13
N ASP A 170 2.86 21.66 -14.00
CA ASP A 170 2.14 22.91 -13.78
C ASP A 170 2.48 23.62 -12.46
N TYR A 171 3.02 22.88 -11.48
CA TYR A 171 3.36 23.38 -10.16
C TYR A 171 4.58 22.67 -9.57
N PRO A 172 5.35 23.34 -8.69
CA PRO A 172 6.53 22.75 -8.06
C PRO A 172 6.15 21.67 -7.04
N HIS A 173 7.11 20.77 -6.79
CA HIS A 173 6.98 19.66 -5.85
C HIS A 173 8.13 19.67 -4.85
N SER A 174 7.84 19.28 -3.61
CA SER A 174 8.81 19.17 -2.54
C SER A 174 8.83 17.75 -1.98
N LEU A 175 10.03 17.17 -1.86
CA LEU A 175 10.22 15.86 -1.24
C LEU A 175 10.22 16.00 0.30
N ARG A 176 9.62 15.02 0.97
CA ARG A 176 9.84 14.76 2.39
C ARG A 176 10.17 13.30 2.56
N TYR A 177 11.19 13.01 3.36
CA TYR A 177 11.66 11.67 3.67
C TYR A 177 11.86 11.54 5.18
N ALA A 178 11.34 10.47 5.78
CA ALA A 178 11.54 10.15 7.19
C ALA A 178 11.61 8.63 7.43
N THR A 179 12.29 8.26 8.51
CA THR A 179 12.39 6.86 8.96
C THR A 179 12.16 6.74 10.45
N LEU A 180 11.55 5.63 10.88
CA LEU A 180 11.42 5.21 12.26
C LEU A 180 11.94 3.77 12.41
N PRO A 181 13.24 3.58 12.70
CA PRO A 181 13.82 2.24 12.86
C PRO A 181 13.18 1.38 13.96
N SER A 182 12.55 2.02 14.95
CA SER A 182 11.86 1.35 16.05
C SER A 182 10.43 0.91 15.72
N GLU A 183 9.87 1.38 14.60
CA GLU A 183 8.48 1.11 14.20
C GLU A 183 8.43 -0.13 13.30
N ASN A 184 8.45 -1.30 13.92
CA ASN A 184 8.32 -2.57 13.19
C ASN A 184 6.86 -2.84 12.82
N VAL A 185 6.65 -3.60 11.74
CA VAL A 185 5.31 -4.08 11.39
C VAL A 185 4.78 -5.07 12.42
N CYS A 186 3.51 -4.89 12.81
CA CYS A 186 2.78 -5.67 13.80
C CYS A 186 1.46 -6.18 13.23
N THR A 187 0.83 -7.14 13.91
CA THR A 187 -0.46 -7.73 13.49
C THR A 187 -1.59 -6.71 13.37
N GLU A 188 -1.50 -5.64 14.15
CA GLU A 188 -2.40 -4.52 14.22
C GLU A 188 -2.34 -3.66 12.96
N ASN A 189 -1.21 -3.68 12.21
CA ASN A 189 -1.07 -2.97 10.94
C ASN A 189 -1.61 -3.78 9.75
N LEU A 190 -1.63 -5.12 9.85
CA LEU A 190 -2.13 -5.98 8.76
C LEU A 190 -3.64 -5.83 8.55
N THR A 191 -4.41 -5.67 9.63
CA THR A 191 -5.87 -5.50 9.53
C THR A 191 -6.27 -4.25 8.71
N PRO A 192 -5.74 -3.04 8.98
CA PRO A 192 -6.01 -1.88 8.14
C PRO A 192 -5.45 -2.03 6.73
N PHE A 193 -4.29 -2.65 6.54
CA PHE A 193 -3.76 -2.95 5.20
C PHE A 193 -4.73 -3.78 4.36
N VAL A 194 -5.22 -4.90 4.91
CA VAL A 194 -6.19 -5.77 4.23
C VAL A 194 -7.50 -5.04 3.96
N LYS A 195 -7.91 -4.10 4.83
CA LYS A 195 -9.11 -3.28 4.59
C LYS A 195 -9.00 -2.35 3.38
N LEU A 196 -7.79 -2.07 2.89
CA LEU A 196 -7.58 -1.28 1.67
C LEU A 196 -7.84 -2.08 0.39
N LEU A 197 -7.94 -3.42 0.47
CA LEU A 197 -8.20 -4.28 -0.66
C LEU A 197 -9.71 -4.37 -0.97
N PRO A 198 -10.13 -4.44 -2.25
CA PRO A 198 -11.55 -4.39 -2.64
C PRO A 198 -12.42 -5.46 -1.97
N CYS A 199 -11.90 -6.68 -1.86
CA CYS A 199 -12.57 -7.81 -1.22
C CYS A 199 -11.93 -8.21 0.12
N LYS A 200 -11.08 -7.34 0.68
CA LYS A 200 -10.30 -7.65 1.88
C LYS A 200 -9.52 -8.96 1.68
N ALA A 201 -9.59 -9.90 2.63
CA ALA A 201 -9.02 -11.24 2.52
C ALA A 201 -10.08 -12.31 2.17
N HIS A 202 -11.22 -11.94 1.57
CA HIS A 202 -12.29 -12.89 1.26
C HIS A 202 -12.21 -13.50 -0.14
N ALA A 203 -11.37 -12.96 -1.02
CA ALA A 203 -11.20 -13.44 -2.39
C ALA A 203 -9.77 -13.20 -2.88
N GLY A 204 -9.40 -13.89 -3.95
CA GLY A 204 -8.11 -13.72 -4.61
C GLY A 204 -6.94 -14.21 -3.77
N ILE A 205 -5.72 -13.79 -4.14
CA ILE A 205 -4.50 -14.15 -3.39
C ILE A 205 -4.50 -13.54 -1.97
N ALA A 206 -5.29 -12.49 -1.72
CA ALA A 206 -5.43 -11.88 -0.41
C ALA A 206 -5.99 -12.86 0.64
N SER A 207 -6.75 -13.89 0.23
CA SER A 207 -7.22 -14.91 1.16
C SER A 207 -6.12 -15.82 1.70
N LEU A 208 -4.92 -15.78 1.11
CA LEU A 208 -3.74 -16.52 1.58
C LEU A 208 -2.97 -15.77 2.66
N LEU A 209 -3.27 -14.48 2.90
CA LEU A 209 -2.63 -13.69 3.95
C LEU A 209 -3.05 -14.21 5.33
N ASN A 210 -2.22 -15.07 5.92
CA ASN A 210 -2.45 -15.63 7.24
C ASN A 210 -1.57 -14.90 8.29
N PRO A 211 -2.15 -14.08 9.19
CA PRO A 211 -1.37 -13.30 10.15
C PRO A 211 -0.39 -14.16 10.96
N HIS A 212 -0.82 -15.30 11.49
CA HIS A 212 0.05 -16.16 12.31
C HIS A 212 1.26 -16.70 11.55
N ARG A 213 1.15 -16.89 10.23
CA ARG A 213 2.26 -17.38 9.39
C ARG A 213 3.18 -16.26 8.95
N LEU A 214 2.61 -15.11 8.61
CA LEU A 214 3.36 -13.96 8.12
C LEU A 214 4.25 -13.35 9.21
N PHE A 215 3.74 -13.24 10.44
CA PHE A 215 4.48 -12.64 11.56
C PHE A 215 5.47 -13.60 12.26
N ASP A 216 5.51 -14.89 11.86
CA ASP A 216 6.51 -15.88 12.29
C ASP A 216 7.68 -16.02 11.28
N ALA A 217 7.63 -15.25 10.19
CA ALA A 217 8.64 -15.25 9.14
C ALA A 217 9.95 -14.56 9.60
N ASP A 218 11.08 -14.99 9.04
CA ASP A 218 12.42 -14.44 9.35
C ASP A 218 12.56 -12.96 8.95
N TRP A 219 11.84 -12.57 7.92
CA TRP A 219 11.61 -11.19 7.51
C TRP A 219 10.18 -11.08 6.99
N HIS A 220 9.50 -10.00 7.31
CA HIS A 220 8.21 -9.69 6.74
C HIS A 220 7.98 -8.18 6.71
N GLY A 221 7.18 -7.74 5.76
CA GLY A 221 6.96 -6.33 5.54
C GLY A 221 5.74 -6.05 4.70
N MET A 222 5.17 -4.86 4.89
CA MET A 222 4.11 -4.34 4.05
C MET A 222 4.51 -3.00 3.45
N SER A 223 4.05 -2.75 2.23
CA SER A 223 4.33 -1.51 1.51
C SER A 223 3.08 -0.92 0.88
N ILE A 224 3.06 0.41 0.81
CA ILE A 224 2.06 1.19 0.10
C ILE A 224 2.82 2.18 -0.78
N THR A 225 2.67 2.02 -2.08
CA THR A 225 3.24 2.91 -3.08
C THR A 225 2.11 3.55 -3.86
N VAL A 226 2.13 4.87 -3.94
CA VAL A 226 1.23 5.67 -4.76
C VAL A 226 2.09 6.51 -5.68
N ARG A 227 1.79 6.50 -6.96
CA ARG A 227 2.43 7.37 -7.95
C ARG A 227 1.43 7.76 -9.01
N TRP A 228 1.64 8.91 -9.63
CA TRP A 228 0.88 9.30 -10.81
C TRP A 228 1.71 9.05 -12.06
N LEU A 229 1.07 8.63 -13.14
CA LEU A 229 1.66 8.47 -14.47
C LEU A 229 0.78 9.18 -15.48
N GLU A 230 1.37 10.03 -16.32
CA GLU A 230 0.63 10.94 -17.22
C GLU A 230 -0.36 10.19 -18.14
N ASN A 231 0.05 9.02 -18.62
CA ASN A 231 -0.72 8.22 -19.57
C ASN A 231 -1.68 7.19 -18.92
N THR A 232 -1.54 6.95 -17.61
CA THR A 232 -2.24 5.85 -16.92
C THR A 232 -3.17 6.35 -15.82
N GLY A 233 -2.78 7.43 -15.12
CA GLY A 233 -3.46 7.96 -13.94
C GLY A 233 -2.71 7.60 -12.65
N ILE A 234 -3.45 7.56 -11.53
CA ILE A 234 -2.91 7.23 -10.21
C ILE A 234 -2.78 5.70 -10.09
N GLU A 235 -1.56 5.22 -9.88
CA GLU A 235 -1.28 3.84 -9.50
C GLU A 235 -1.12 3.71 -7.99
N LEU A 236 -1.91 2.84 -7.38
CA LEU A 236 -1.80 2.41 -6.00
C LEU A 236 -1.33 0.95 -5.98
N ARG A 237 -0.14 0.70 -5.44
CA ARG A 237 0.41 -0.63 -5.22
C ARG A 237 0.48 -0.91 -3.72
N LEU A 238 -0.18 -1.98 -3.29
CA LEU A 238 -0.10 -2.52 -1.95
C LEU A 238 0.73 -3.80 -2.01
N GLY A 239 1.77 -3.90 -1.19
CA GLY A 239 2.66 -5.05 -1.14
C GLY A 239 2.67 -5.69 0.25
N PHE A 240 2.79 -7.02 0.29
CA PHE A 240 3.16 -7.74 1.51
C PHE A 240 4.19 -8.81 1.17
N GLY A 241 5.33 -8.80 1.84
CA GLY A 241 6.41 -9.77 1.65
C GLY A 241 6.68 -10.55 2.93
N ALA A 242 7.02 -11.83 2.79
CA ALA A 242 7.50 -12.66 3.91
C ALA A 242 8.52 -13.70 3.46
N ILE A 243 9.58 -13.86 4.24
CA ILE A 243 10.57 -14.95 4.12
C ILE A 243 10.19 -16.04 5.11
N MET A 244 9.46 -17.03 4.61
CA MET A 244 8.93 -18.13 5.40
C MET A 244 9.94 -19.27 5.50
N ASP A 245 9.92 -19.96 6.64
CA ASP A 245 10.63 -21.21 6.86
C ASP A 245 9.62 -22.38 6.85
N PRO A 246 9.57 -23.16 5.76
CA PRO A 246 8.64 -24.29 5.67
C PRO A 246 8.85 -25.37 6.74
N VAL A 247 10.06 -25.48 7.31
CA VAL A 247 10.40 -26.49 8.31
C VAL A 247 9.75 -26.16 9.66
N ARG A 248 9.70 -24.88 10.06
CA ARG A 248 8.97 -24.43 11.27
C ARG A 248 7.50 -24.84 11.24
N LEU A 249 6.89 -24.83 10.05
CA LEU A 249 5.48 -25.22 9.88
C LEU A 249 5.25 -26.71 10.21
N SER A 250 6.24 -27.57 9.93
CA SER A 250 6.14 -29.01 10.16
C SER A 250 6.14 -29.37 11.65
N GLU A 251 6.99 -28.72 12.46
CA GLU A 251 7.05 -28.97 13.91
C GLU A 251 5.76 -28.56 14.62
N ASP A 252 5.17 -27.45 14.20
CA ASP A 252 3.97 -26.90 14.80
C ASP A 252 2.72 -27.73 14.46
N SER A 253 2.69 -28.33 13.26
CA SER A 253 1.70 -29.33 12.87
C SER A 253 1.87 -30.65 13.64
N MET A 254 3.12 -31.07 13.89
CA MET A 254 3.42 -32.26 14.71
C MET A 254 3.04 -32.06 16.18
N ARG A 255 3.21 -30.86 16.74
CA ARG A 255 2.79 -30.52 18.10
C ARG A 255 1.27 -30.52 18.24
N ARG A 256 0.54 -29.93 17.28
CA ARG A 256 -0.94 -29.98 17.25
C ARG A 256 -1.49 -31.39 17.00
N GLY A 257 -0.80 -32.21 16.22
CA GLY A 257 -1.14 -33.63 16.05
C GLY A 257 -0.94 -34.45 17.33
N LYS A 258 0.01 -34.08 18.19
CA LYS A 258 0.23 -34.71 19.50
C LYS A 258 -0.76 -34.28 20.57
N SER A 259 -1.34 -33.07 20.48
CA SER A 259 -2.32 -32.57 21.48
C SER A 259 -3.76 -33.06 21.27
N ILE A 260 -4.04 -33.81 20.20
CA ILE A 260 -5.38 -34.39 19.92
C ILE A 260 -5.47 -35.86 20.35
N GLY A 261 -4.36 -36.48 20.77
CA GLY A 261 -4.38 -37.76 21.48
C GLY A 261 -4.28 -37.51 22.99
N TRP A 262 -5.16 -38.13 23.78
CA TRP A 262 -5.08 -38.32 25.25
C TRP A 262 -6.03 -37.54 26.20
N GLU A 263 -7.08 -36.84 25.75
CA GLU A 263 -8.10 -36.29 26.68
C GLU A 263 -9.57 -36.48 26.24
N SER A 264 -9.90 -37.60 25.59
CA SER A 264 -11.31 -37.93 25.30
C SER A 264 -11.65 -39.40 25.58
N ILE A 265 -11.36 -39.86 26.79
CA ILE A 265 -12.07 -40.96 27.45
C ILE A 265 -12.16 -40.58 28.95
N LEU A 266 -13.36 -40.61 29.52
CA LEU A 266 -13.78 -40.20 30.89
C LEU A 266 -14.32 -38.77 31.00
N PHE A 267 -15.56 -38.53 30.58
CA PHE A 267 -16.78 -38.58 31.41
C PHE A 267 -18.02 -38.46 30.53
#